data_AF-A0A261EWM5-F1
#
_entry.id   AF-A0A261EWM5-F1
#
_cell.length_a   1.000
_cell.length_b   1.000
_cell.length_c   1.000
_cell.angle_alpha   90.00
_cell.angle_beta   90.00
_cell.angle_gamma   90.00
#
_symmetry.space_group_name_H-M   'P 1'
#
loop_
_entity.id
_entity.type
_entity.pdbx_description
1 polymer ?
#
loop_
_entity_poly.entity_id
_entity_poly.type
_entity_poly.pdbx_seq_one_letter_code
_entity_poly.pdbx_strand_id
1 'polypeptide(L)'
;MILSLYHDLSKVKKWYVNIPADDPVDTDNVTVLYTSEDCDMDEDWEAYEKCFFLPVDKLCNALLEMYEYDFLNAEQCKKLIPWLDEQIRHPNDKRFLPMYKELKDYALKAIEYNTGIGIECC
;
A
#
# COMPACT_ATOMS: atom_id res chain seq x y z
N MET A 1 -5.15 -7.71 3.71
CA MET A 1 -4.75 -6.47 3.00
C MET A 1 -4.60 -6.71 1.49
N ILE A 2 -5.11 -5.79 0.67
CA ILE A 2 -5.01 -5.78 -0.80
C ILE A 2 -4.12 -4.61 -1.22
N LEU A 3 -3.21 -4.87 -2.17
CA LEU A 3 -2.32 -3.87 -2.76
C LEU A 3 -2.63 -3.72 -4.25
N SER A 4 -2.82 -2.49 -4.71
CA SER A 4 -3.12 -2.16 -6.11
C SER A 4 -2.06 -1.25 -6.69
N LEU A 5 -1.30 -1.69 -7.69
CA LEU A 5 -0.36 -0.84 -8.42
C LEU A 5 -1.05 -0.27 -9.66
N TYR A 6 -1.10 1.05 -9.77
CA TYR A 6 -1.63 1.74 -10.95
C TYR A 6 -0.49 1.97 -11.95
N HIS A 7 -0.65 1.65 -13.22
CA HIS A 7 0.38 1.89 -14.26
C HIS A 7 0.23 3.26 -14.96
N ASP A 8 -0.98 3.83 -14.98
CA ASP A 8 -1.27 5.13 -15.61
C ASP A 8 -2.47 5.82 -14.92
N LEU A 9 -2.21 6.92 -14.21
CA LEU A 9 -3.24 7.68 -13.51
C LEU A 9 -4.15 8.50 -14.44
N SER A 10 -3.74 8.78 -15.69
CA SER A 10 -4.56 9.53 -16.65
C SER A 10 -5.80 8.77 -17.09
N LYS A 11 -5.81 7.45 -16.87
CA LYS A 11 -6.93 6.55 -17.18
C LYS A 11 -7.91 6.39 -16.02
N VAL A 12 -7.64 7.01 -14.86
CA VAL A 12 -8.54 7.05 -13.71
C VAL A 12 -9.62 8.12 -13.95
N LYS A 13 -10.89 7.71 -13.98
CA LYS A 13 -12.01 8.59 -14.33
C LYS A 13 -12.52 9.46 -13.18
N LYS A 14 -12.30 9.04 -11.93
CA LYS A 14 -12.79 9.75 -10.73
C LYS A 14 -11.78 9.64 -9.59
N TRP A 15 -11.80 10.63 -8.71
CA TRP A 15 -11.07 10.64 -7.44
C TRP A 15 -12.06 10.96 -6.31
N TYR A 16 -12.05 10.18 -5.24
CA TYR A 16 -12.78 10.41 -4.00
C TYR A 16 -11.75 10.65 -2.88
N VAL A 17 -11.58 11.89 -2.42
CA VAL A 17 -10.46 12.25 -1.50
C VAL A 17 -9.09 11.92 -2.15
N ASN A 18 -8.19 11.19 -1.47
CA ASN A 18 -6.92 10.71 -2.04
C ASN A 18 -7.10 9.44 -2.88
N ILE A 19 -8.31 8.89 -2.93
CA ILE A 19 -8.61 7.56 -3.45
C ILE A 19 -9.03 7.67 -4.93
N PRO A 20 -8.42 6.92 -5.86
CA PRO A 20 -9.02 6.70 -7.17
C PRO A 20 -10.42 6.08 -7.00
N ALA A 21 -11.49 6.74 -7.46
CA ALA A 21 -12.85 6.23 -7.33
C ALA A 21 -13.22 5.27 -8.49
N ASP A 22 -13.94 4.19 -8.16
CA ASP A 22 -14.34 3.12 -9.08
C ASP A 22 -15.25 3.59 -10.23
N ASP A 23 -14.72 3.46 -11.45
CA ASP A 23 -15.31 2.66 -12.52
C ASP A 23 -14.34 1.48 -12.73
N PRO A 24 -14.73 0.32 -13.31
CA PRO A 24 -13.78 -0.77 -13.56
C PRO A 24 -12.57 -0.19 -14.30
N VAL A 25 -11.45 -0.10 -13.57
CA VAL A 25 -10.19 0.30 -14.17
C VAL A 25 -9.91 -0.80 -15.15
N ASP A 26 -9.83 -0.44 -16.43
CA ASP A 26 -9.44 -1.36 -17.47
C ASP A 26 -8.22 -2.13 -16.96
N THR A 27 -8.36 -3.46 -16.80
CA THR A 27 -7.44 -4.30 -16.00
C THR A 27 -6.00 -4.25 -16.51
N ASP A 28 -5.81 -3.72 -17.71
CA ASP A 28 -4.54 -3.40 -18.32
C ASP A 28 -3.76 -2.29 -17.58
N ASN A 29 -4.40 -1.50 -16.71
CA ASN A 29 -3.79 -0.34 -16.04
C ASN A 29 -3.61 -0.50 -14.53
N VAL A 30 -4.07 -1.60 -13.93
CA VAL A 30 -3.90 -1.87 -12.49
C VAL A 30 -3.51 -3.31 -12.26
N THR A 31 -2.47 -3.53 -11.46
CA THR A 31 -2.13 -4.86 -10.95
C THR A 31 -2.56 -4.95 -9.49
N VAL A 32 -3.58 -5.77 -9.23
CA VAL A 32 -4.07 -6.08 -7.88
C VAL A 32 -3.36 -7.32 -7.36
N LEU A 33 -2.80 -7.23 -6.14
CA LEU A 33 -2.32 -8.37 -5.37
C LEU A 33 -3.09 -8.49 -4.07
N TYR A 34 -3.48 -9.70 -3.77
CA TYR A 34 -3.91 -10.11 -2.46
C TYR A 34 -2.65 -10.49 -1.68
N THR A 35 -2.35 -9.77 -0.61
CA THR A 35 -1.27 -10.20 0.29
C THR A 35 -1.76 -11.44 1.06
N SER A 36 -0.84 -12.37 1.32
CA SER A 36 -1.12 -13.77 1.63
C SER A 36 -1.98 -13.99 2.87
N GLU A 37 -3.10 -14.69 2.65
CA GLU A 37 -3.87 -15.54 3.56
C GLU A 37 -4.60 -14.82 4.71
N ASP A 38 -5.92 -14.79 4.57
CA ASP A 38 -6.95 -14.52 5.57
C ASP A 38 -6.83 -13.18 6.32
N CYS A 39 -7.66 -12.24 5.88
CA CYS A 39 -8.07 -11.02 6.58
C CYS A 39 -8.80 -11.31 7.90
N ASP A 40 -8.20 -12.10 8.79
CA ASP A 40 -8.47 -12.02 10.24
C ASP A 40 -7.52 -10.96 10.84
N MET A 41 -7.52 -9.78 10.23
CA MET A 41 -6.88 -8.59 10.80
C MET A 41 -7.44 -8.28 12.19
N ASP A 42 -8.65 -8.74 12.53
CA ASP A 42 -9.25 -8.63 13.85
C ASP A 42 -8.37 -9.25 14.96
N GLU A 43 -7.70 -10.38 14.71
CA GLU A 43 -6.83 -11.02 15.71
C GLU A 43 -5.45 -10.36 15.83
N ASP A 44 -4.99 -9.72 14.74
CA ASP A 44 -3.65 -9.13 14.62
C ASP A 44 -3.66 -7.59 14.48
N TRP A 45 -4.81 -6.95 14.77
CA TRP A 45 -5.03 -5.51 14.57
C TRP A 45 -3.95 -4.68 15.25
N GLU A 46 -3.68 -4.95 16.53
CA GLU A 46 -2.67 -4.19 17.28
C GLU A 46 -1.27 -4.31 16.65
N ALA A 47 -0.96 -5.47 16.04
CA ALA A 47 0.29 -5.69 15.36
C ALA A 47 0.37 -4.90 14.04
N TYR A 48 -0.71 -4.89 13.24
CA TYR A 48 -0.80 -4.07 12.02
C TYR A 48 -0.75 -2.58 12.35
N GLU A 49 -1.52 -2.11 13.33
CA GLU A 49 -1.56 -0.72 13.75
C GLU A 49 -0.15 -0.23 14.14
N LYS A 50 0.52 -0.99 15.02
CA LYS A 50 1.84 -0.62 15.55
C LYS A 50 2.98 -0.79 14.55
N CYS A 51 2.97 -1.87 13.76
CA CYS A 51 4.10 -2.25 12.90
C CYS A 51 3.96 -1.76 11.46
N PHE A 52 2.77 -1.33 11.04
CA PHE A 52 2.51 -0.92 9.66
C PHE A 52 1.75 0.40 9.56
N PHE A 53 0.53 0.52 10.09
CA PHE A 53 -0.32 1.72 9.88
C PHE A 53 0.29 2.98 10.46
N LEU A 54 0.53 3.03 11.77
CA LEU A 54 1.08 4.23 12.42
C LEU A 54 2.43 4.68 11.83
N PRO A 55 3.40 3.78 11.54
CA PRO A 55 4.62 4.16 10.84
C PRO A 55 4.39 4.74 9.44
N VAL A 56 3.55 4.10 8.64
CA VAL A 56 3.29 4.50 7.24
C VAL A 56 2.51 5.81 7.19
N ASP A 57 1.49 5.98 8.03
CA ASP A 57 0.72 7.23 8.18
C ASP A 57 1.63 8.40 8.48
N LYS A 58 2.49 8.24 9.50
CA LYS A 58 3.44 9.28 9.88
C LYS A 58 4.43 9.62 8.76
N LEU A 59 4.90 8.61 8.03
CA LEU A 59 5.93 8.77 7.00
C LEU A 59 5.37 9.37 5.71
N CYS A 60 4.20 8.90 5.30
CA CYS A 60 3.59 9.21 4.02
C CYS A 60 2.47 10.25 4.13
N ASN A 61 2.09 10.67 5.34
CA ASN A 61 0.86 11.44 5.58
C ASN A 61 -0.35 10.70 4.97
N ALA A 62 -0.42 9.41 5.27
CA ALA A 62 -1.51 8.50 4.93
C ALA A 62 -2.53 8.45 6.08
N LEU A 63 -3.66 7.80 5.82
CA LEU A 63 -4.76 7.56 6.76
C LEU A 63 -5.13 6.07 6.69
N LEU A 64 -4.18 5.19 6.95
CA LEU A 64 -4.41 3.75 6.94
C LEU A 64 -5.12 3.33 8.23
N GLU A 65 -6.32 2.78 8.06
CA GLU A 65 -7.11 2.22 9.15
C GLU A 65 -7.75 0.90 8.71
N MET A 66 -8.22 0.09 9.67
CA MET A 66 -8.90 -1.17 9.35
C MET A 66 -10.15 -0.90 8.52
N TYR A 67 -10.40 -1.75 7.52
CA TYR A 67 -11.53 -1.63 6.60
C TYR A 67 -11.53 -0.34 5.77
N GLU A 68 -10.43 0.40 5.75
CA GLU A 68 -10.25 1.59 4.92
C GLU A 68 -9.27 1.34 3.77
N TYR A 69 -9.41 2.20 2.76
CA TYR A 69 -8.51 2.25 1.61
C TYR A 69 -7.78 3.59 1.61
N ASP A 70 -6.48 3.58 1.32
CA ASP A 70 -5.71 4.79 1.04
C ASP A 70 -4.77 4.62 -0.16
N PHE A 71 -4.30 5.73 -0.71
CA PHE A 71 -3.44 5.77 -1.89
C PHE A 71 -2.14 6.50 -1.61
N LEU A 72 -1.02 5.83 -1.92
CA LEU A 72 0.33 6.40 -1.84
C LEU A 72 0.83 6.74 -3.24
N ASN A 73 1.00 8.02 -3.55
CA ASN A 73 1.60 8.48 -4.81
C ASN A 73 3.12 8.22 -4.87
N ALA A 74 3.73 8.49 -6.02
CA ALA A 74 5.17 8.28 -6.26
C ALA A 74 6.08 8.99 -5.26
N GLU A 75 5.73 10.20 -4.81
CA GLU A 75 6.51 10.93 -3.80
C GLU A 75 6.40 10.30 -2.41
N GLN A 76 5.22 9.78 -2.04
CA GLN A 76 5.04 9.00 -0.83
C GLN A 76 5.78 7.67 -0.91
N CYS A 77 5.74 7.00 -2.07
CA CYS A 77 6.50 5.77 -2.33
C CYS A 77 8.01 6.00 -2.16
N LYS A 78 8.56 7.13 -2.63
CA LYS A 78 10.00 7.47 -2.41
C LYS A 78 10.35 7.57 -0.92
N LYS A 79 9.46 8.14 -0.11
CA LYS A 79 9.65 8.21 1.35
C LYS A 79 9.53 6.84 2.00
N LEU A 80 8.68 5.97 1.46
CA LEU A 80 8.41 4.63 1.97
C LEU A 80 9.60 3.66 1.77
N ILE A 81 10.35 3.78 0.66
CA ILE A 81 11.44 2.84 0.34
C ILE A 81 12.48 2.69 1.46
N PRO A 82 13.10 3.75 2.02
CA PRO A 82 14.09 3.60 3.08
C PRO A 82 13.53 2.92 4.34
N TRP A 83 12.26 3.16 4.64
CA TRP A 83 11.60 2.51 5.78
C TRP A 83 11.38 1.02 5.52
N LEU A 84 10.93 0.64 4.32
CA LEU A 84 10.79 -0.76 3.92
C LEU A 84 12.15 -1.47 3.91
N ASP A 85 13.22 -0.82 3.45
CA ASP A 85 14.58 -1.37 3.49
C ASP A 85 15.07 -1.66 4.91
N GLU A 86 14.66 -0.85 5.88
CA GLU A 86 14.94 -1.10 7.29
C GLU A 86 14.10 -2.26 7.82
N GLN A 87 12.79 -2.28 7.55
CA GLN A 87 11.92 -3.36 8.01
C GLN A 87 12.22 -4.71 7.37
N ILE A 88 12.77 -4.74 6.15
CA ILE A 88 13.20 -5.99 5.50
C ILE A 88 14.49 -6.52 6.15
N ARG A 89 15.41 -5.64 6.57
CA ARG A 89 16.67 -6.03 7.24
C ARG A 89 16.45 -6.37 8.72
N HIS A 90 15.63 -5.58 9.38
CA HIS A 90 15.38 -5.60 10.82
C HIS A 90 13.87 -5.46 11.08
N PRO A 91 13.07 -6.51 10.78
CA PRO A 91 11.62 -6.44 10.92
C PRO A 91 11.24 -6.27 12.39
N ASN A 92 10.39 -5.28 12.66
CA ASN A 92 9.76 -5.13 13.98
C ASN A 92 8.94 -6.37 14.35
N ASP A 93 8.32 -6.99 13.34
CA ASP A 93 7.69 -8.30 13.44
C ASP A 93 7.88 -9.07 12.12
N LYS A 94 8.38 -10.31 12.22
CA LYS A 94 8.73 -11.14 11.06
C LYS A 94 7.52 -11.57 10.25
N ARG A 95 6.31 -11.54 10.83
CA ARG A 95 5.06 -11.88 10.14
C ARG A 95 4.82 -10.98 8.93
N PHE A 96 5.20 -9.71 9.02
CA PHE A 96 5.02 -8.72 7.95
C PHE A 96 6.14 -8.74 6.89
N LEU A 97 7.16 -9.58 7.03
CA LEU A 97 8.29 -9.58 6.09
C LEU A 97 7.90 -9.86 4.62
N PRO A 98 7.00 -10.81 4.31
CA PRO A 98 6.52 -11.01 2.94
C PRO A 98 5.86 -9.73 2.39
N MET A 99 4.94 -9.16 3.18
CA MET A 99 4.22 -7.93 2.86
C MET A 99 5.17 -6.75 2.59
N TYR A 100 6.20 -6.55 3.42
CA TYR A 100 7.17 -5.46 3.23
C TYR A 100 7.95 -5.60 1.93
N LYS A 101 8.31 -6.83 1.53
CA LYS A 101 9.02 -7.08 0.27
C LYS A 101 8.13 -6.77 -0.93
N GLU A 102 6.90 -7.25 -0.91
CA GLU A 102 5.93 -7.01 -1.99
C GLU A 102 5.59 -5.53 -2.13
N LEU A 103 5.31 -4.86 -1.00
CA LEU A 103 5.02 -3.43 -1.00
C LEU A 103 6.21 -2.62 -1.52
N LYS A 104 7.46 -3.04 -1.23
CA LYS A 104 8.65 -2.38 -1.76
C LYS A 104 8.74 -2.50 -3.28
N ASP A 105 8.51 -3.69 -3.83
CA ASP A 105 8.54 -3.90 -5.28
C ASP A 105 7.47 -3.03 -5.98
N TYR A 106 6.31 -2.87 -5.35
CA TYR A 106 5.23 -2.02 -5.84
C TYR A 106 5.60 -0.55 -5.76
N ALA A 107 6.23 -0.12 -4.66
CA ALA A 107 6.68 1.26 -4.49
C ALA A 107 7.75 1.64 -5.52
N LEU A 108 8.68 0.73 -5.83
CA LEU A 108 9.67 0.96 -6.88
C LEU A 108 9.02 1.13 -8.25
N LYS A 109 8.04 0.27 -8.61
CA LYS A 109 7.30 0.39 -9.87
C LYS A 109 6.44 1.66 -9.92
N ALA A 110 5.80 2.02 -8.81
CA ALA A 110 5.01 3.24 -8.72
C ALA A 110 5.86 4.50 -8.92
N ILE A 111 7.11 4.47 -8.47
CA ILE A 111 8.09 5.53 -8.73
C ILE A 111 8.50 5.53 -10.21
N GLU A 112 8.80 4.36 -10.78
CA GLU A 112 9.21 4.20 -12.18
C GLU A 112 8.16 4.76 -13.15
N TYR A 113 6.89 4.40 -12.94
CA TYR A 113 5.77 4.84 -13.77
C TYR A 113 5.20 6.21 -13.37
N ASN A 114 5.75 6.87 -12.34
CA ASN A 114 5.29 8.15 -11.81
C ASN A 114 3.77 8.16 -11.49
N THR A 115 3.36 7.18 -10.69
CA THR A 115 1.97 6.81 -10.38
C THR A 115 1.80 6.63 -8.87
N GLY A 116 1.16 5.56 -8.38
CA GLY A 116 1.04 5.22 -6.96
C GLY A 116 0.48 3.82 -6.69
N ILE A 117 0.29 3.53 -5.41
CA ILE A 117 -0.23 2.26 -4.88
C ILE A 117 -1.48 2.52 -4.06
N GLY A 118 -2.54 1.76 -4.33
CA GLY A 118 -3.69 1.61 -3.44
C GLY A 118 -3.45 0.55 -2.38
N ILE A 119 -3.82 0.83 -1.15
CA ILE A 119 -3.72 -0.07 -0.01
C ILE A 119 -5.12 -0.19 0.59
N GLU A 120 -5.66 -1.41 0.62
CA GLU A 120 -6.92 -1.73 1.27
C GLU A 120 -6.65 -2.65 2.45
N CYS A 121 -7.00 -2.19 3.66
CA CYS A 121 -6.84 -2.96 4.88
C CYS A 121 -8.15 -3.70 5.14
N CYS A 122 -8.11 -5.03 5.15
CA CYS A 122 -9.27 -5.88 5.33
C CYS A 122 -9.02 -6.87 6.46
#